data_AF-A0A949ECD4-F1
#
_entry.id   AF-A0A949ECD4-F1
#
_cell.length_a   1.000
_cell.length_b   1.000
_cell.length_c   1.000
_cell.angle_alpha   90.00
_cell.angle_beta   90.00
_cell.angle_gamma   90.00
#
_symmetry.space_group_name_H-M   'P 1'
#
loop_
_entity.id
_entity.type
_entity.pdbx_description
1 polymer ?
#
loop_
_entity_poly.entity_id
_entity_poly.type
_entity_poly.pdbx_seq_one_letter_code
_entity_poly.pdbx_strand_id
1 'polypeptide(L)'
;MELRQYLLIPFLCLLLLPSRPVSAGDYLNSGHGNSSYGVERTSTSTLGYAQGNCAHCHEQHARIGGEEPVPAGGVASDYLLFNTNQTSQTENFCFDCHQSGGYQTGGISVNKSYSYNFG
;
A
#
# COMPACT_ATOMS: atom_id res chain seq x y z
N MET A 1 -20.13 -44.71 4.51
CA MET A 1 -18.77 -44.60 3.95
C MET A 1 -18.68 -43.61 2.78
N GLU A 2 -19.81 -43.04 2.33
CA GLU A 2 -19.88 -42.13 1.17
C GLU A 2 -19.55 -40.65 1.51
N LEU A 3 -19.92 -40.16 2.70
CA LEU A 3 -19.74 -38.74 3.10
C LEU A 3 -18.26 -38.30 3.20
N ARG A 4 -17.36 -39.26 3.45
CA ARG A 4 -15.92 -39.02 3.63
C ARG A 4 -15.21 -38.77 2.28
N GLN A 5 -15.75 -39.31 1.19
CA GLN A 5 -15.20 -39.17 -0.16
C GLN A 5 -15.43 -37.74 -0.72
N TYR A 6 -16.59 -37.15 -0.44
CA TYR A 6 -16.97 -35.80 -0.92
C TYR A 6 -16.18 -34.66 -0.29
N LEU A 7 -15.57 -34.87 0.88
CA LEU A 7 -14.72 -33.87 1.54
C LEU A 7 -13.24 -33.99 1.15
N LEU A 8 -12.80 -35.17 0.68
CA LEU A 8 -11.41 -35.40 0.27
C LEU A 8 -11.07 -34.70 -1.05
N ILE A 9 -12.02 -34.66 -1.99
CA ILE A 9 -11.84 -34.03 -3.30
C ILE A 9 -11.60 -32.51 -3.19
N PRO A 10 -12.44 -31.70 -2.50
CA PRO A 10 -12.19 -30.27 -2.37
C PRO A 10 -10.92 -29.96 -1.56
N PHE A 11 -10.56 -30.79 -0.59
CA PHE A 11 -9.32 -30.64 0.18
C PHE A 11 -8.08 -30.89 -0.69
N LEU A 12 -8.11 -31.93 -1.53
CA LEU A 12 -7.05 -32.20 -2.50
C LEU A 12 -6.96 -31.10 -3.57
N CYS A 13 -8.10 -30.57 -4.03
CA CYS A 13 -8.12 -29.42 -4.95
C CYS A 13 -7.50 -28.16 -4.32
N LEU A 14 -7.71 -27.91 -3.03
CA LEU A 14 -7.10 -26.78 -2.31
C LEU A 14 -5.58 -26.89 -2.22
N LEU A 15 -5.06 -28.11 -2.04
CA LEU A 15 -3.63 -28.41 -1.98
C LEU A 15 -2.93 -28.31 -3.36
N LEU A 16 -3.70 -28.47 -4.44
CA LEU A 16 -3.20 -28.40 -5.81
C LEU A 16 -3.33 -26.99 -6.43
N LEU A 17 -3.92 -26.03 -5.71
CA LEU A 17 -3.88 -24.63 -6.12
C LEU A 17 -2.43 -24.13 -6.00
N PRO A 18 -1.79 -23.69 -7.10
CA PRO A 18 -0.46 -23.11 -6.99
C PRO A 18 -0.58 -21.84 -6.15
N SER A 19 0.07 -21.82 -4.98
CA SER A 19 0.32 -20.61 -4.21
C SER A 19 1.26 -19.72 -5.02
N ARG A 20 0.71 -19.01 -6.00
CA ARG A 20 1.45 -17.98 -6.72
C ARG A 20 1.65 -16.85 -5.73
N PRO A 21 2.89 -16.42 -5.46
CA PRO A 21 3.06 -15.14 -4.79
C PRO A 21 2.28 -14.10 -5.59
N VAL A 22 1.50 -13.26 -4.90
CA VAL A 22 0.99 -12.04 -5.53
C VAL A 22 2.22 -11.30 -6.03
N SER A 23 2.44 -11.37 -7.34
CA SER A 23 3.51 -10.63 -7.97
C SER A 23 3.06 -9.19 -7.93
N ALA A 24 3.66 -8.40 -7.05
CA ALA A 24 3.51 -6.95 -7.09
C ALA A 24 4.14 -6.36 -8.37
N GLY A 25 4.68 -7.21 -9.26
CA GLY A 25 4.98 -6.88 -10.65
C GLY A 25 5.97 -5.74 -10.74
N ASP A 26 5.62 -4.73 -11.53
CA ASP A 26 6.45 -3.54 -11.77
C ASP A 26 6.79 -2.78 -10.48
N TYR A 27 5.98 -2.90 -9.42
CA TYR A 27 6.28 -2.28 -8.14
C TYR A 27 7.57 -2.83 -7.52
N LEU A 28 7.79 -4.15 -7.52
CA LEU A 28 9.03 -4.76 -6.98
C LEU A 28 10.26 -4.45 -7.85
N ASN A 29 10.04 -4.09 -9.12
CA ASN A 29 11.09 -3.62 -10.02
C ASN A 29 11.36 -2.11 -9.88
N SER A 30 10.55 -1.39 -9.10
CA SER A 30 10.72 0.04 -8.87
C SER A 30 11.66 0.31 -7.69
N GLY A 31 12.16 1.55 -7.61
CA GLY A 31 12.90 1.99 -6.43
C GLY A 31 12.06 1.89 -5.15
N HIS A 32 10.75 2.15 -5.22
CA HIS A 32 9.87 2.12 -4.05
C HIS A 32 9.59 0.71 -3.52
N GLY A 33 9.47 -0.29 -4.40
CA GLY A 33 9.19 -1.67 -3.99
C GLY A 33 10.45 -2.52 -3.74
N ASN A 34 11.64 -1.92 -3.75
CA ASN A 34 12.87 -2.64 -3.49
C ASN A 34 12.97 -3.03 -2.01
N SER A 35 13.32 -4.29 -1.72
CA SER A 35 13.39 -4.81 -0.35
C SER A 35 14.59 -4.32 0.47
N SER A 36 15.59 -3.69 -0.17
CA SER A 36 16.83 -3.26 0.47
C SER A 36 16.94 -1.74 0.62
N TYR A 37 16.31 -0.98 -0.26
CA TYR A 37 16.36 0.49 -0.25
C TYR A 37 15.03 1.16 -0.63
N GLY A 38 13.95 0.39 -0.72
CA GLY A 38 12.62 0.91 -1.02
C GLY A 38 12.00 1.65 0.14
N VAL A 39 10.71 2.01 -0.03
CA VAL A 39 10.00 2.83 0.94
C VAL A 39 9.90 2.09 2.27
N GLU A 40 10.20 2.82 3.35
CA GLU A 40 10.07 2.33 4.71
C GLU A 40 9.56 3.45 5.63
N ARG A 41 8.29 3.35 6.04
CA ARG A 41 7.72 4.21 7.08
C ARG A 41 7.78 3.49 8.43
N THR A 42 8.31 4.17 9.45
CA THR A 42 8.47 3.58 10.79
C THR A 42 7.14 3.09 11.38
N SER A 43 6.04 3.81 11.15
CA SER A 43 4.71 3.46 11.69
C SER A 43 4.18 2.13 11.15
N THR A 44 4.47 1.78 9.91
CA THR A 44 4.08 0.50 9.29
C THR A 44 5.14 -0.58 9.51
N SER A 45 6.43 -0.26 9.49
CA SER A 45 7.50 -1.23 9.81
C SER A 45 7.38 -1.79 11.22
N THR A 46 7.01 -0.96 12.20
CA THR A 46 6.77 -1.40 13.58
C THR A 46 5.57 -2.35 13.72
N LEU A 47 4.65 -2.35 12.74
CA LEU A 47 3.54 -3.28 12.64
C LEU A 47 3.90 -4.57 11.86
N GLY A 48 5.15 -4.70 11.41
CA GLY A 48 5.68 -5.89 10.74
C GLY A 48 5.64 -5.86 9.21
N TYR A 49 5.32 -4.72 8.59
CA TYR A 49 5.38 -4.58 7.14
C TYR A 49 6.83 -4.47 6.67
N ALA A 50 7.22 -5.33 5.71
CA ALA A 50 8.56 -5.31 5.14
C ALA A 50 8.86 -4.00 4.40
N GLN A 51 10.14 -3.63 4.29
CA GLN A 51 10.57 -2.55 3.40
C GLN A 51 10.13 -2.81 1.96
N GLY A 52 9.69 -1.76 1.26
CA GLY A 52 9.15 -1.87 -0.08
C GLY A 52 7.79 -2.59 -0.16
N ASN A 53 7.04 -2.65 0.94
CA ASN A 53 5.66 -3.12 0.94
C ASN A 53 4.68 -2.01 0.50
N CYS A 54 3.67 -2.37 -0.30
CA CYS A 54 2.65 -1.43 -0.79
C CYS A 54 1.96 -0.64 0.33
N ALA A 55 1.81 -1.23 1.53
CA ALA A 55 1.17 -0.60 2.68
C ALA A 55 1.91 0.64 3.20
N HIS A 56 3.19 0.83 2.84
CA HIS A 56 3.88 2.10 3.14
C HIS A 56 3.24 3.29 2.42
N CYS A 57 2.61 3.07 1.26
CA CYS A 57 1.94 4.11 0.45
C CYS A 57 0.45 3.82 0.17
N HIS A 58 -0.11 2.70 0.62
CA HIS A 58 -1.51 2.30 0.38
C HIS A 58 -2.11 1.64 1.63
N GLU A 59 -2.34 2.44 2.67
CA GLU A 59 -3.01 2.01 3.89
C GLU A 59 -4.53 1.92 3.69
N GLN A 60 -5.06 0.74 3.36
CA GLN A 60 -6.50 0.59 3.12
C GLN A 60 -7.33 1.15 4.28
N HIS A 61 -8.13 2.18 3.99
CA HIS A 61 -8.99 2.90 4.95
C HIS A 61 -8.25 3.57 6.13
N ALA A 62 -6.98 3.97 5.94
CA ALA A 62 -6.16 4.59 6.99
C ALA A 62 -6.26 3.82 8.32
N ARG A 63 -6.32 2.49 8.26
CA ARG A 63 -6.60 1.64 9.43
C ARG A 63 -5.82 0.34 9.37
N ILE A 64 -4.92 0.14 10.32
CA ILE A 64 -4.14 -1.09 10.49
C ILE A 64 -4.33 -1.58 11.91
N GLY A 65 -4.77 -2.82 12.08
CA GLY A 65 -4.99 -3.40 13.41
C GLY A 65 -6.11 -2.74 14.23
N GLY A 66 -6.96 -1.94 13.60
CA GLY A 66 -8.06 -1.23 14.26
C GLY A 66 -7.81 0.26 14.50
N GLU A 67 -6.58 0.71 14.32
CA GLU A 67 -6.12 2.08 14.59
C GLU A 67 -5.56 2.75 13.34
N GLU A 68 -5.56 4.08 13.33
CA GLU A 68 -4.94 4.89 12.27
C GLU A 68 -3.42 4.98 12.47
N PRO A 69 -2.59 4.60 11.48
CA PRO A 69 -1.15 4.79 11.55
C PRO A 69 -0.76 6.27 11.55
N VAL A 70 0.38 6.60 12.15
CA VAL A 70 0.90 7.98 12.11
C VAL A 70 1.23 8.38 10.65
N PRO A 71 0.83 9.60 10.22
CA PRO A 71 0.18 10.67 11.00
C PRO A 71 -1.32 10.42 11.27
N ALA A 72 -1.72 10.47 12.53
CA ALA A 72 -3.09 10.18 12.96
C ALA A 72 -3.95 11.45 13.07
N GLY A 73 -5.16 11.41 12.51
CA GLY A 73 -6.21 12.44 12.57
C GLY A 73 -7.23 12.25 13.68
N GLY A 74 -7.13 11.15 14.45
CA GLY A 74 -7.90 10.90 15.68
C GLY A 74 -8.99 9.84 15.55
N VAL A 75 -9.47 9.56 14.33
CA VAL A 75 -10.29 8.38 14.00
C VAL A 75 -9.84 7.85 12.65
N ALA A 76 -9.89 6.53 12.47
CA ALA A 76 -9.60 5.91 11.18
C ALA A 76 -10.47 6.54 10.08
N SER A 77 -9.81 7.08 9.06
CA SER A 77 -10.46 7.79 7.96
C SER A 77 -10.93 6.82 6.87
N ASP A 78 -12.12 7.05 6.32
CA ASP A 78 -12.61 6.31 5.14
C ASP A 78 -11.71 6.52 3.90
N TYR A 79 -10.82 7.51 3.94
CA TYR A 79 -9.85 7.86 2.91
C TYR A 79 -8.42 7.62 3.37
N LEU A 80 -7.53 7.32 2.41
CA LEU A 80 -6.08 7.33 2.59
C LEU A 80 -5.64 8.74 3.03
N LEU A 81 -5.32 8.93 4.31
CA LEU A 81 -4.77 10.18 4.83
C LEU A 81 -3.28 10.03 5.08
N PHE A 82 -2.46 10.19 4.05
CA PHE A 82 -1.01 10.29 4.27
C PHE A 82 -0.63 11.64 4.87
N ASN A 83 -1.38 12.69 4.55
CA ASN A 83 -1.15 14.06 5.02
C ASN A 83 -2.47 14.85 4.94
N THR A 84 -2.49 16.06 5.51
CA THR A 84 -3.55 17.06 5.30
C THR A 84 -3.78 17.32 3.80
N ASN A 85 -4.97 17.85 3.48
CA ASN A 85 -5.41 18.08 2.11
C ASN A 85 -4.31 18.74 1.25
N GLN A 86 -4.07 18.22 0.05
CA GLN A 86 -3.03 18.75 -0.84
C GLN A 86 -3.35 20.21 -1.21
N THR A 87 -2.69 21.15 -0.55
CA THR A 87 -2.86 22.60 -0.76
C THR A 87 -1.99 23.13 -1.88
N SER A 88 -0.88 22.45 -2.18
CA SER A 88 0.04 22.81 -3.24
C SER A 88 0.75 21.59 -3.81
N GLN A 89 1.46 21.78 -4.92
CA GLN A 89 2.23 20.70 -5.54
C GLN A 89 3.35 20.18 -4.63
N THR A 90 3.96 21.04 -3.84
CA THR A 90 5.07 20.70 -2.93
C THR A 90 4.60 20.18 -1.58
N GLU A 91 3.28 20.15 -1.36
CA GLU A 91 2.65 19.69 -0.12
C GLU A 91 1.72 18.52 -0.46
N ASN A 92 2.33 17.38 -0.77
CA ASN A 92 1.64 16.10 -0.96
C ASN A 92 2.45 14.97 -0.33
N PHE A 93 1.88 13.76 -0.25
CA PHE A 93 2.52 12.64 0.45
C PHE A 93 3.89 12.24 -0.11
N CYS A 94 4.16 12.48 -1.40
CA CYS A 94 5.46 12.22 -1.99
C CYS A 94 6.54 13.11 -1.34
N PHE A 95 6.20 14.36 -1.03
CA PHE A 95 7.11 15.34 -0.43
C PHE A 95 7.38 15.11 1.05
N ASP A 96 6.58 14.25 1.72
CA ASP A 96 6.89 13.78 3.07
C ASP A 96 8.21 12.99 3.10
N CYS A 97 8.60 12.39 1.97
CA CYS A 97 9.88 11.70 1.80
C CYS A 97 10.82 12.37 0.76
N HIS A 98 10.27 13.02 -0.27
CA HIS A 98 11.03 13.61 -1.37
C HIS A 98 10.98 15.14 -1.36
N GLN A 99 11.79 15.78 -0.52
CA GLN A 99 11.86 17.25 -0.41
C GLN A 99 12.19 17.96 -1.75
N SER A 100 12.91 17.30 -2.66
CA SER A 100 13.19 17.79 -4.01
C SER A 100 13.18 16.64 -5.02
N GLY A 101 12.67 16.89 -6.24
CA GLY A 101 12.67 15.92 -7.35
C GLY A 101 11.29 15.38 -7.75
N GLY A 102 10.25 15.59 -6.93
CA GLY A 102 8.86 15.23 -7.23
C GLY A 102 8.05 16.31 -7.97
N TYR A 103 8.67 17.43 -8.35
CA TYR A 103 7.96 18.55 -9.00
C TYR A 103 7.54 18.16 -10.42
N GLN A 104 6.24 18.22 -10.69
CA GLN A 104 5.61 17.98 -11.99
C GLN A 104 5.29 19.33 -12.67
N THR A 105 5.89 19.62 -13.82
CA THR A 105 5.51 20.81 -14.59
C THR A 105 4.02 20.74 -14.96
N GLY A 106 3.22 21.71 -14.48
CA GLY A 106 1.76 21.73 -14.66
C GLY A 106 0.96 21.38 -13.39
N GLY A 107 1.64 21.03 -12.29
CA GLY A 107 1.00 20.72 -11.01
C GLY A 107 0.51 19.27 -10.92
N ILE A 108 -0.11 18.94 -9.79
CA ILE A 108 -0.82 17.68 -9.56
C ILE A 108 -2.30 18.04 -9.42
N SER A 109 -3.18 17.31 -10.09
CA SER A 109 -4.61 17.61 -10.06
C SER A 109 -5.19 17.26 -8.69
N VAL A 110 -5.83 18.25 -8.06
CA VAL A 110 -6.56 18.06 -6.81
C VAL A 110 -7.79 17.16 -7.05
N ASN A 111 -8.11 16.30 -6.07
CA ASN A 111 -9.27 15.40 -6.12
C ASN A 111 -9.28 14.46 -7.35
N LYS A 112 -8.11 13.93 -7.73
CA LYS A 112 -7.94 12.90 -8.76
C LYS A 112 -7.22 11.69 -8.17
N SER A 113 -7.45 10.51 -8.74
CA SER A 113 -6.78 9.29 -8.28
C SER A 113 -5.26 9.39 -8.48
N TYR A 114 -4.51 8.63 -7.68
CA TYR A 114 -3.07 8.48 -7.88
C TYR A 114 -2.73 8.09 -9.33
N SER A 115 -3.44 7.11 -9.89
CA SER A 115 -3.28 6.67 -11.29
C SER A 115 -3.54 7.77 -12.32
N TYR A 116 -4.46 8.71 -12.06
CA TYR A 116 -4.68 9.84 -12.97
C TYR A 116 -3.48 10.79 -13.00
N ASN A 117 -2.84 11.01 -11.85
CA ASN A 117 -1.75 11.98 -11.72
C ASN A 117 -0.36 11.38 -12.03
N PHE A 118 -0.17 10.06 -11.84
CA PHE A 118 1.15 9.44 -11.87
C PHE A 118 1.26 8.20 -12.78
N GLY A 119 0.17 7.79 -13.46
CA GLY A 119 0.12 6.61 -14.33
C GLY A 119 -0.57 5.41 -13.69
#